data_AF-A0A533BFQ4-F1
#
_entry.id   AF-A0A533BFQ4-F1
#
_cell.length_a   1.000
_cell.length_b   1.000
_cell.length_c   1.000
_cell.angle_alpha   90.00
_cell.angle_beta   90.00
_cell.angle_gamma   90.00
#
_symmetry.space_group_name_H-M   'P 1'
#
loop_
_entity.id
_entity.type
_entity.pdbx_description
1 polymer ?
#
loop_
_entity_poly.entity_id
_entity_poly.type
_entity_poly.pdbx_seq_one_letter_code
_entity_poly.pdbx_strand_id
1 'polypeptide(L)'
;MPSEALHGSWNESLDYDLARNDDGTFKAYPFYQEVDIRFVTPILRLCHDPYLLWIKKVEIEHEYLSKCLEWTRRVNVRLFDAFENAFKSKYG
;
A
#
# COMPACT_ATOMS: atom_id res chain seq x y z
N MET A 1 -3.44 -7.49 12.82
CA MET A 1 -2.00 -7.74 12.65
C MET A 1 -1.70 -7.71 11.15
N PRO A 2 -0.64 -7.05 10.68
CA PRO A 2 -0.23 -7.16 9.28
C PRO A 2 0.06 -8.64 8.99
N SER A 3 -0.54 -9.17 7.93
CA SER A 3 -0.24 -10.52 7.44
C SER A 3 1.26 -10.62 7.13
N GLU A 4 1.90 -11.77 7.35
CA GLU A 4 3.28 -12.01 6.87
C GLU A 4 3.42 -11.76 5.36
N ALA A 5 2.32 -11.81 4.60
CA ALA A 5 2.27 -11.41 3.19
C ALA A 5 2.67 -9.95 2.95
N LEU A 6 2.41 -9.03 3.90
CA LEU A 6 2.82 -7.62 3.83
C LEU A 6 4.32 -7.46 4.11
N HIS A 7 4.89 -8.26 5.00
CA HIS A 7 6.34 -8.26 5.24
C HIS A 7 7.10 -8.89 4.07
N GLY A 8 6.58 -9.99 3.50
CA GLY A 8 7.12 -10.59 2.29
C GLY A 8 7.04 -9.63 1.08
N SER A 9 5.92 -8.93 0.91
CA SER A 9 5.76 -7.99 -0.20
C SER A 9 6.72 -6.82 -0.14
N TRP A 10 7.11 -6.35 1.05
CA TRP A 10 8.05 -5.24 1.23
C TRP A 10 9.50 -5.62 0.91
N ASN A 11 9.94 -6.82 1.32
CA ASN A 11 11.26 -7.32 0.91
C ASN A 11 11.31 -7.61 -0.59
N GLU A 12 10.27 -8.25 -1.14
CA GLU A 12 10.17 -8.52 -2.57
C GLU A 12 10.09 -7.24 -3.41
N SER A 13 9.45 -6.16 -2.91
CA SER A 13 9.40 -4.86 -3.61
C SER A 13 10.69 -4.05 -3.50
N LEU A 14 11.44 -4.15 -2.40
CA LEU A 14 12.80 -3.59 -2.33
C LEU A 14 13.76 -4.30 -3.28
N ASP A 15 13.65 -5.63 -3.42
CA ASP A 15 14.41 -6.39 -4.43
C ASP A 15 13.94 -6.10 -5.86
N TYR A 16 12.66 -5.77 -6.05
CA TYR A 16 12.10 -5.34 -7.33
C TYR A 16 12.67 -3.99 -7.82
N ASP A 17 12.98 -3.10 -6.87
CA ASP A 17 13.53 -1.77 -7.13
C ASP A 17 15.06 -1.75 -7.19
N LEU A 18 15.74 -2.91 -7.11
CA LEU A 18 17.20 -3.01 -7.11
C LEU A 18 17.71 -3.97 -8.19
N ALA A 19 18.56 -3.47 -9.09
CA ALA A 19 19.36 -4.33 -9.96
C ALA A 19 20.70 -4.64 -9.30
N ARG A 20 21.08 -5.92 -9.34
CA ARG A 20 22.42 -6.35 -8.93
C ARG A 20 23.44 -5.99 -10.02
N ASN A 21 24.54 -5.37 -9.62
CA ASN A 21 25.68 -5.05 -10.46
C ASN A 21 26.66 -6.24 -10.53
N ASP A 22 27.56 -6.21 -11.52
CA ASP A 22 28.57 -7.26 -11.73
C ASP A 22 29.61 -7.33 -10.59
N ASP A 23 29.80 -6.22 -9.86
CA ASP A 23 30.68 -6.13 -8.69
C ASP A 23 30.02 -6.64 -7.40
N GLY A 24 28.79 -7.16 -7.49
CA GLY A 24 28.02 -7.69 -6.37
C GLY A 24 27.28 -6.65 -5.54
N THR A 25 27.40 -5.35 -5.87
CA THR A 25 26.60 -4.27 -5.27
C THR A 25 25.21 -4.15 -5.92
N PHE A 26 24.36 -3.26 -5.40
CA PHE A 26 23.02 -3.01 -5.95
C PHE A 26 22.88 -1.55 -6.39
N LYS A 27 22.12 -1.33 -7.47
CA LYS A 27 21.69 0.00 -7.94
C LYS A 27 20.17 0.06 -8.02
N ALA A 28 19.60 1.25 -7.88
CA ALA A 28 18.17 1.45 -8.12
C ALA A 28 17.80 1.01 -9.54
N TYR A 29 16.70 0.26 -9.68
CA TYR A 29 16.15 -0.21 -10.94
C TYR A 29 15.17 0.84 -11.47
N PRO A 30 15.55 1.68 -12.45
CA PRO A 30 14.78 2.86 -12.81
C PRO A 30 13.71 2.54 -13.86
N PHE A 31 13.04 1.39 -13.73
CA PHE A 31 11.95 1.04 -14.64
C PHE A 31 10.64 1.58 -14.10
N TYR A 32 10.00 2.45 -14.89
CA TYR A 32 8.63 2.86 -14.65
C TYR A 32 7.73 1.62 -14.67
N GLN A 33 7.08 1.34 -13.54
CA GLN A 33 6.00 0.38 -13.45
C GLN A 33 4.68 1.16 -13.53
N GLU A 34 3.75 0.66 -14.34
CA GLU A 34 2.40 1.20 -14.32
C GLU A 34 1.80 1.06 -12.91
N VAL A 35 1.09 2.08 -12.47
CA VAL A 35 0.43 2.07 -11.16
C VAL A 35 -0.58 0.94 -11.14
N ASP A 36 -0.22 -0.15 -10.48
CA ASP A 36 -1.13 -1.26 -10.27
C ASP A 36 -1.95 -1.01 -9.00
N ILE A 37 -3.27 -0.96 -9.18
CA ILE A 37 -4.24 -0.72 -8.11
C ILE A 37 -4.11 -1.74 -6.95
N ARG A 38 -3.55 -2.92 -7.22
CA ARG A 38 -3.25 -3.97 -6.22
C ARG A 38 -2.24 -3.50 -5.18
N PHE A 39 -1.28 -2.66 -5.54
CA PHE A 39 -0.27 -2.15 -4.62
C PHE A 39 -0.69 -0.83 -3.95
N VAL A 40 -1.58 -0.07 -4.57
CA VAL A 40 -2.10 1.19 -4.03
C VAL A 40 -3.06 0.96 -2.87
N THR A 41 -3.96 0.00 -2.99
CA THR A 41 -5.03 -0.27 -2.01
C THR A 41 -4.49 -0.60 -0.59
N PRO A 42 -3.49 -1.50 -0.43
CA PRO A 42 -2.88 -1.78 0.87
C PRO A 42 -2.16 -0.57 1.46
N ILE A 43 -1.48 0.22 0.63
CA ILE A 43 -0.78 1.43 1.06
C ILE A 43 -1.76 2.47 1.59
N LEU A 44 -2.86 2.73 0.87
CA LEU A 44 -3.90 3.67 1.31
C LEU A 44 -4.54 3.26 2.64
N ARG A 45 -4.67 1.95 2.89
CA ARG A 45 -5.13 1.44 4.19
C ARG A 45 -4.14 1.77 5.32
N LEU A 46 -2.84 1.62 5.09
CA LEU A 46 -1.80 1.91 6.08
C LEU A 46 -1.60 3.41 6.31
N CYS A 47 -1.85 4.23 5.29
CA CYS A 47 -1.71 5.68 5.37
C CYS A 47 -2.90 6.37 6.05
N HIS A 48 -4.03 5.68 6.24
CA HIS A 48 -5.26 6.29 6.73
C HIS A 48 -5.12 6.91 8.14
N ASP A 49 -4.67 6.13 9.12
CA ASP A 49 -4.54 6.62 10.50
C ASP A 49 -3.46 7.70 10.65
N PRO A 50 -2.25 7.56 10.06
CA PRO A 50 -1.26 8.63 10.05
C PRO A 50 -1.78 9.93 9.42
N TYR A 51 -2.58 9.83 8.36
CA TYR A 51 -3.12 11.00 7.68
C TYR A 51 -4.18 11.73 8.53
N LEU A 52 -5.05 10.99 9.22
CA LEU A 52 -6.00 11.57 10.18
C LEU A 52 -5.28 12.28 11.33
N LEU A 53 -4.23 11.67 11.88
CA LEU A 53 -3.41 12.29 12.94
C LEU A 53 -2.70 13.55 12.44
N TRP A 54 -2.23 13.55 11.20
CA TRP A 54 -1.61 14.73 10.59
C TRP A 54 -2.61 15.87 10.41
N ILE A 55 -3.82 15.61 9.90
CA ILE A 55 -4.89 16.60 9.77
C ILE A 55 -5.22 17.25 11.12
N LYS A 56 -5.32 16.44 12.17
CA LYS A 56 -5.53 16.92 13.53
C LYS A 56 -4.37 17.79 14.01
N LYS A 57 -3.14 17.38 13.72
CA LYS A 57 -1.93 18.12 14.11
C LYS A 57 -1.84 19.50 13.45
N VAL A 58 -2.29 19.64 12.20
CA VAL A 58 -2.27 20.93 11.48
C VAL A 58 -3.59 21.71 11.62
N GLU A 59 -4.51 21.23 12.46
CA GLU A 59 -5.76 21.92 12.82
C GLU A 59 -6.67 22.23 11.61
N ILE A 60 -6.62 21.40 10.56
CA ILE A 60 -7.48 21.53 9.36
C ILE A 60 -8.65 20.53 9.36
N GLU A 61 -9.01 20.00 10.53
CA GLU A 61 -10.13 19.07 10.68
C GLU A 61 -11.42 19.71 10.15
N HIS A 62 -12.03 19.06 9.16
CA HIS A 62 -13.28 19.50 8.57
C HIS A 62 -14.19 18.28 8.36
N GLU A 63 -15.48 18.42 8.65
CA GLU A 63 -16.43 17.30 8.61
C GLU A 63 -16.46 16.60 7.25
N TYR A 64 -16.45 17.40 6.16
CA TYR A 64 -16.35 16.87 4.79
C TYR A 64 -15.08 16.05 4.58
N LEU A 65 -13.94 16.53 5.04
CA LEU A 65 -12.65 15.84 4.90
C LEU A 65 -12.65 14.51 5.65
N SER A 66 -13.16 14.50 6.88
CA SER A 66 -13.31 13.27 7.68
C SER A 66 -14.24 12.26 6.99
N LYS A 67 -15.35 12.71 6.41
CA LYS A 67 -16.29 11.86 5.65
C LYS A 67 -15.63 11.26 4.40
N CYS A 68 -14.85 12.05 3.66
CA CYS A 68 -14.12 11.58 2.48
C CYS A 68 -13.05 10.54 2.84
N LEU A 69 -12.30 10.78 3.91
CA LEU A 69 -11.27 9.84 4.37
C LEU A 69 -11.89 8.54 4.84
N GLU A 70 -12.96 8.61 5.63
CA GLU A 70 -13.65 7.43 6.13
C GLU A 70 -14.31 6.63 4.99
N TRP A 71 -14.84 7.30 3.96
CA TRP A 71 -15.29 6.63 2.74
C TRP A 71 -14.11 5.92 2.03
N THR A 72 -12.97 6.59 1.89
CA THR A 72 -11.76 6.03 1.28
C THR A 72 -11.28 4.78 2.02
N ARG A 73 -11.28 4.80 3.36
CA ARG A 73 -10.95 3.65 4.19
C ARG A 73 -11.88 2.48 3.90
N ARG A 74 -13.20 2.70 3.91
CA ARG A 74 -14.19 1.64 3.65
C ARG A 74 -14.04 1.02 2.27
N VAL A 75 -13.81 1.83 1.24
CA VAL A 75 -13.61 1.34 -0.13
C VAL A 75 -12.35 0.50 -0.22
N ASN A 76 -11.22 0.98 0.32
CA ASN A 76 -9.96 0.24 0.28
C ASN A 76 -10.03 -1.09 1.04
N VAL A 77 -10.73 -1.16 2.17
CA VAL A 77 -10.95 -2.44 2.89
C VAL A 77 -11.69 -3.43 2.00
N ARG A 78 -12.78 -3.01 1.34
CA ARG A 78 -13.55 -3.90 0.46
C ARG A 78 -12.75 -4.37 -0.75
N LEU A 79 -11.96 -3.48 -1.35
CA LEU A 79 -11.07 -3.82 -2.45
C LEU A 79 -10.00 -4.84 -2.03
N PHE A 80 -9.41 -4.64 -0.84
CA PHE A 80 -8.44 -5.57 -0.28
C PHE A 80 -9.05 -6.96 -0.02
N ASP A 81 -10.24 -7.01 0.60
CA ASP A 81 -10.93 -8.28 0.85
C ASP A 81 -11.28 -9.01 -0.46
N ALA A 82 -11.72 -8.27 -1.49
CA ALA A 82 -11.99 -8.83 -2.81
C ALA A 82 -10.72 -9.39 -3.48
N PHE A 83 -9.60 -8.65 -3.38
CA PHE A 83 -8.31 -9.11 -3.85
C PHE A 83 -7.86 -10.40 -3.14
N GLU A 84 -7.89 -10.41 -1.81
CA GLU A 84 -7.53 -11.60 -1.00
C GLU A 84 -8.35 -12.83 -1.37
N ASN A 85 -9.67 -12.65 -1.56
CA ASN A 85 -10.55 -13.75 -1.97
C ASN A 85 -10.23 -14.26 -3.38
N ALA A 86 -9.98 -13.36 -4.33
CA ALA A 86 -9.59 -13.74 -5.69
C ALA A 86 -8.22 -14.44 -5.72
N PHE A 87 -7.27 -13.96 -4.92
CA PHE A 87 -5.94 -14.55 -4.80
C PHE A 87 -6.00 -15.96 -4.21
N LYS A 88 -6.71 -16.14 -3.08
CA LYS A 88 -6.95 -17.45 -2.46
C LYS A 88 -7.64 -18.43 -3.40
N SER A 89 -8.64 -17.98 -4.17
CA SER A 89 -9.31 -18.83 -5.15
C SER A 89 -8.41 -19.31 -6.29
N LYS A 90 -7.33 -18.59 -6.60
CA LYS A 90 -6.43 -18.89 -7.73
C LYS A 90 -5.21 -19.71 -7.33
N TYR A 91 -4.74 -19.56 -6.09
CA TYR A 91 -3.48 -20.14 -5.61
C TYR A 91 -3.58 -20.94 -4.31
N GLY A 92 -4.77 -21.02 -3.71
CA GLY A 92 -5.05 -21.78 -2.48
C GLY A 92 -5.66 -23.15 -2.72
#